data_AF-A0A529Y6L5-F1
#
_entry.id   AF-A0A529Y6L5-F1
#
_cell.length_a   1.000
_cell.length_b   1.000
_cell.length_c   1.000
_cell.angle_alpha   90.00
_cell.angle_beta   90.00
_cell.angle_gamma   90.00
#
_symmetry.space_group_name_H-M   'P 1'
#
loop_
_entity.id
_entity.type
_entity.pdbx_description
1 polymer ?
#
loop_
_entity_poly.entity_id
_entity_poly.type
_entity_poly.pdbx_seq_one_letter_code
_entity_poly.pdbx_strand_id
1 'polypeptide(L)'
;MSAHTAAMSEHEYREAKFFQTFGSVPTPAFHDPEEQTRVWGRPWGCTNDVGKLRAVLMHRPGEEINVVDKPMPEIGGFGDPEKGWYFMGKTPPDLAAMQAAHDAFTALLRSEGVDVILTEKAAPGALKSTFCRDSVIGVKGGAIVTRLARRARRGEELMVTQALAKAGCPILGTLHGEAVFE
;
A
#
# COMPACT_ATOMS: atom_id res chain seq x y z
N MET A 1 -34.42 1.34 47.64
CA MET A 1 -33.61 2.56 47.59
C MET A 1 -33.55 3.02 46.14
N SER A 2 -34.30 4.06 45.79
CA SER A 2 -34.26 4.66 44.45
C SER A 2 -33.01 5.53 44.37
N ALA A 3 -32.03 5.14 43.57
CA ALA A 3 -30.89 6.00 43.29
C ALA A 3 -31.39 7.18 42.45
N HIS A 4 -31.49 8.36 43.07
CA HIS A 4 -31.72 9.59 42.33
C HIS A 4 -30.51 9.82 41.41
N THR A 5 -30.72 9.69 40.10
CA THR A 5 -29.74 10.15 39.11
C THR A 5 -29.52 11.65 39.35
N ALA A 6 -28.29 12.05 39.63
CA ALA A 6 -27.96 13.45 39.84
C ALA A 6 -28.39 14.28 38.61
N ALA A 7 -28.97 15.46 38.84
CA ALA A 7 -29.26 16.38 37.76
C ALA A 7 -27.96 16.75 37.03
N MET A 8 -27.99 16.70 35.71
CA MET A 8 -26.86 17.04 34.84
C MET A 8 -26.30 18.42 35.21
N SER A 9 -24.99 18.50 35.41
CA SER A 9 -24.29 19.75 35.70
C SER A 9 -24.38 20.72 34.52
N GLU A 10 -24.17 22.02 34.78
CA GLU A 10 -24.11 23.04 33.73
C GLU A 10 -23.02 22.72 32.69
N HIS A 11 -21.90 22.14 33.14
CA HIS A 11 -20.82 21.73 32.26
C HIS A 11 -21.27 20.62 31.29
N GLU A 12 -21.84 19.53 31.81
CA GLU A 12 -22.36 18.42 31.00
C GLU A 12 -23.46 18.90 30.04
N TYR A 13 -24.33 19.83 30.46
CA TYR A 13 -25.32 20.43 29.57
C TYR A 13 -24.66 21.18 28.39
N ARG A 14 -23.66 22.02 28.68
CA ARG A 14 -22.96 22.82 27.66
C ARG A 14 -22.20 21.92 26.69
N GLU A 15 -21.52 20.89 27.21
CA GLU A 15 -20.82 19.89 26.41
C GLU A 15 -21.79 19.12 25.50
N ALA A 16 -22.90 18.61 26.06
CA ALA A 16 -23.93 17.92 25.29
C ALA A 16 -24.55 18.81 24.20
N LYS A 17 -24.81 20.09 24.51
CA LYS A 17 -25.29 21.04 23.51
C LYS A 17 -24.27 21.32 22.42
N PHE A 18 -22.99 21.43 22.78
CA PHE A 18 -21.92 21.62 21.82
C PHE A 18 -21.84 20.43 20.84
N PHE A 19 -21.82 19.19 21.35
CA PHE A 19 -21.82 18.00 20.48
C PHE A 19 -23.12 17.80 19.72
N GLN A 20 -24.27 18.24 20.26
CA GLN A 20 -25.53 18.26 19.51
C GLN A 20 -25.46 19.24 18.33
N THR A 21 -24.85 20.41 18.51
CA THR A 21 -24.68 21.42 17.45
C THR A 21 -23.70 20.93 16.37
N PHE A 22 -22.57 20.35 16.78
CA PHE A 22 -21.56 19.78 15.87
C PHE A 22 -21.68 18.25 15.79
N GLY A 23 -22.89 17.79 15.50
CA GLY A 23 -23.21 16.36 15.48
C GLY A 23 -22.41 15.58 14.44
N SER A 24 -22.32 14.27 14.66
CA SER A 24 -21.69 13.34 13.71
C SER A 24 -22.46 13.30 12.39
N VAL A 25 -21.76 13.54 11.28
CA VAL A 25 -22.33 13.44 9.93
C VAL A 25 -21.65 12.28 9.20
N PRO A 26 -22.29 11.09 9.13
CA PRO A 26 -21.68 9.90 8.54
C PRO A 26 -21.76 9.86 7.01
N THR A 27 -22.47 10.81 6.38
CA THR A 27 -22.71 10.87 4.94
C THR A 27 -22.28 12.21 4.34
N PRO A 28 -21.76 12.23 3.11
CA PRO A 28 -21.60 11.09 2.22
C PRO A 28 -20.48 10.14 2.66
N ALA A 29 -20.43 8.94 2.08
CA ALA A 29 -19.47 7.91 2.49
C ALA A 29 -18.03 8.37 2.23
N PHE A 30 -17.06 7.80 2.96
CA PHE A 30 -15.64 8.17 2.84
C PHE A 30 -15.09 8.19 1.40
N HIS A 31 -15.57 7.26 0.56
CA HIS A 31 -15.13 7.10 -0.83
C HIS A 31 -15.92 7.96 -1.82
N ASP A 32 -16.80 8.84 -1.34
CA ASP A 32 -17.51 9.79 -2.18
C ASP A 32 -16.50 10.68 -2.93
N PRO A 33 -16.65 10.87 -4.26
CA PRO A 33 -15.67 11.61 -5.05
C PRO A 33 -15.46 13.06 -4.60
N GLU A 34 -16.50 13.74 -4.10
CA GLU A 34 -16.41 15.13 -3.67
C GLU A 34 -15.68 15.23 -2.33
N GLU A 35 -16.01 14.35 -1.38
CA GLU A 35 -15.28 14.23 -0.10
C GLU A 35 -13.80 13.87 -0.30
N GLN A 36 -13.53 12.89 -1.16
CA GLN A 36 -12.18 12.49 -1.51
C GLN A 36 -11.40 13.65 -2.14
N THR A 37 -12.01 14.37 -3.08
CA THR A 37 -11.35 15.52 -3.73
C THR A 37 -11.09 16.65 -2.74
N ARG A 38 -12.07 16.96 -1.88
CA ARG A 38 -11.99 18.05 -0.89
C ARG A 38 -10.92 17.81 0.18
N VAL A 39 -10.78 16.57 0.65
CA VAL A 39 -9.90 16.23 1.79
C VAL A 39 -8.56 15.65 1.34
N TRP A 40 -8.56 14.84 0.27
CA TRP A 40 -7.40 14.05 -0.20
C TRP A 40 -6.90 14.48 -1.58
N GLY A 41 -7.44 15.58 -2.13
CA GLY A 41 -7.01 16.21 -3.38
C GLY A 41 -7.51 15.54 -4.67
N ARG A 42 -7.93 14.28 -4.61
CA ARG A 42 -8.52 13.53 -5.74
C ARG A 42 -9.23 12.26 -5.27
N PRO A 43 -10.11 11.66 -6.10
CA PRO A 43 -10.63 10.32 -5.85
C PRO A 43 -9.51 9.27 -5.91
N TRP A 44 -9.35 8.50 -4.83
CA TRP A 44 -8.40 7.40 -4.74
C TRP A 44 -9.07 6.03 -4.87
N GLY A 45 -8.25 5.02 -5.21
CA GLY A 45 -8.66 3.62 -5.23
C GLY A 45 -8.83 3.02 -6.62
N CYS A 46 -9.12 1.72 -6.63
CA CYS A 46 -9.47 0.95 -7.82
C CYS A 46 -10.95 0.57 -7.77
N THR A 47 -11.68 0.82 -8.86
CA THR A 47 -13.12 0.46 -8.99
C THR A 47 -13.37 -0.62 -10.05
N ASN A 48 -12.41 -0.88 -10.93
CA ASN A 48 -12.40 -1.95 -11.92
C ASN A 48 -10.99 -2.11 -12.52
N ASP A 49 -10.74 -3.24 -13.20
CA ASP A 49 -9.43 -3.59 -13.74
C ASP A 49 -9.17 -3.09 -15.19
N VAL A 50 -10.13 -2.43 -15.84
CA VAL A 50 -10.07 -2.07 -17.27
C VAL A 50 -10.22 -0.58 -17.57
N GLY A 51 -10.52 0.22 -16.55
CA GLY A 51 -10.77 1.65 -16.66
C GLY A 51 -9.49 2.45 -16.82
N LYS A 52 -9.65 3.75 -17.09
CA LYS A 52 -8.51 4.66 -17.24
C LYS A 52 -7.69 4.71 -15.95
N LEU A 53 -6.46 4.22 -16.02
CA LEU A 53 -5.46 4.34 -14.96
C LEU A 53 -5.07 5.81 -14.78
N ARG A 54 -5.00 6.27 -13.53
CA ARG A 54 -4.68 7.67 -13.18
C ARG A 54 -3.47 7.79 -12.26
N ALA A 55 -3.28 6.82 -11.38
CA ALA A 55 -2.12 6.71 -10.51
C ALA A 55 -1.75 5.24 -10.35
N VAL A 56 -0.46 4.96 -10.17
CA VAL A 56 0.05 3.60 -9.98
C VAL A 56 1.26 3.61 -9.05
N LEU A 57 1.28 2.68 -8.10
CA LEU A 57 2.41 2.45 -7.21
C LEU A 57 3.39 1.50 -7.89
N MET A 58 4.67 1.89 -7.93
CA MET A 58 5.74 1.12 -8.55
C MET A 58 6.98 1.11 -7.66
N HIS A 59 7.82 0.10 -7.84
CA HIS A 59 9.15 0.04 -7.24
C HIS A 59 10.17 -0.23 -8.34
N ARG A 60 11.14 0.67 -8.46
CA ARG A 60 12.25 0.50 -9.38
C ARG A 60 13.26 -0.49 -8.77
N PRO A 61 13.60 -1.59 -9.46
CA PRO A 61 14.58 -2.56 -8.96
C PRO A 61 15.91 -1.88 -8.57
N GLY A 62 16.40 -2.22 -7.38
CA GLY A 62 17.60 -1.68 -6.77
C GLY A 62 18.60 -2.75 -6.32
N GLU A 63 19.40 -2.40 -5.32
CA GLU A 63 20.49 -3.24 -4.80
C GLU A 63 20.01 -4.56 -4.19
N GLU A 64 18.74 -4.67 -3.78
CA GLU A 64 18.11 -5.93 -3.37
C GLU A 64 18.16 -7.01 -4.45
N ILE A 65 18.29 -6.57 -5.71
CA ILE A 65 18.90 -7.22 -6.87
C ILE A 65 19.99 -8.28 -6.59
N ASN A 66 21.03 -7.78 -5.94
CA ASN A 66 22.39 -8.29 -6.04
C ASN A 66 22.65 -9.50 -5.14
N VAL A 67 21.67 -9.92 -4.34
CA VAL A 67 21.77 -11.12 -3.50
C VAL A 67 21.57 -12.42 -4.27
N VAL A 68 21.13 -12.36 -5.54
CA VAL A 68 20.86 -13.56 -6.35
C VAL A 68 22.16 -14.20 -6.84
N ASP A 69 22.74 -15.07 -6.02
CA ASP A 69 24.05 -15.71 -6.25
C ASP A 69 24.06 -17.24 -6.15
N LYS A 70 23.05 -17.83 -5.49
CA LYS A 70 22.97 -19.26 -5.17
C LYS A 70 21.98 -20.00 -6.08
N PRO A 71 22.45 -20.75 -7.10
CA PRO A 71 21.58 -21.51 -7.99
C PRO A 71 20.94 -22.70 -7.28
N MET A 72 19.71 -23.03 -7.68
CA MET A 72 18.92 -24.19 -7.26
C MET A 72 18.49 -24.98 -8.50
N PRO A 73 19.41 -25.73 -9.15
CA PRO A 73 19.17 -26.38 -10.44
C PRO A 73 18.05 -27.43 -10.40
N GLU A 74 17.83 -28.07 -9.26
CA GLU A 74 16.81 -29.10 -9.05
C GLU A 74 15.38 -28.58 -9.20
N ILE A 75 15.15 -27.30 -8.94
CA ILE A 75 13.84 -26.64 -9.05
C ILE A 75 13.81 -25.48 -10.05
N GLY A 76 14.92 -25.23 -10.75
CA GLY A 76 15.00 -24.21 -11.80
C GLY A 76 14.93 -22.77 -11.28
N GLY A 77 15.97 -22.32 -10.59
CA GLY A 77 16.05 -20.94 -10.12
C GLY A 77 17.29 -20.66 -9.27
N PHE A 78 17.15 -19.67 -8.40
CA PHE A 78 18.13 -19.26 -7.41
C PHE A 78 17.42 -19.06 -6.06
N GLY A 79 18.10 -19.31 -4.96
CA GLY A 79 17.50 -19.13 -3.66
C GLY A 79 18.40 -19.53 -2.51
N ASP A 80 18.11 -18.96 -1.36
CA ASP A 80 18.72 -19.37 -0.09
C ASP A 80 17.64 -19.47 0.98
N PRO A 81 17.16 -20.69 1.30
CA PRO A 81 16.14 -20.90 2.31
C PRO A 81 16.54 -20.39 3.70
N GLU A 82 17.83 -20.40 4.03
CA GLU A 82 18.35 -19.92 5.32
C GLU A 82 18.28 -18.39 5.41
N LYS A 83 18.63 -17.69 4.33
CA LYS A 83 18.55 -16.22 4.25
C LYS A 83 17.15 -15.72 3.86
N GLY A 84 16.27 -16.61 3.40
CA GLY A 84 14.87 -16.31 3.12
C GLY A 84 14.64 -15.51 1.84
N TRP A 85 15.27 -15.85 0.73
CA TRP A 85 15.00 -15.23 -0.58
C TRP A 85 14.98 -16.26 -1.71
N TYR A 86 14.31 -15.93 -2.82
CA TYR A 86 14.20 -16.78 -4.01
C TYR A 86 13.98 -15.98 -5.29
N PHE A 87 14.55 -16.45 -6.39
CA PHE A 87 14.41 -15.89 -7.73
C PHE A 87 14.20 -17.01 -8.74
N MET A 88 13.09 -16.97 -9.48
CA MET A 88 12.80 -17.96 -10.52
C MET A 88 13.37 -17.48 -11.85
N GLY A 89 14.28 -18.24 -12.42
CA GLY A 89 14.94 -17.89 -13.67
C GLY A 89 16.07 -18.87 -14.01
N LYS A 90 16.32 -19.06 -15.30
CA LYS A 90 17.42 -19.93 -15.77
C LYS A 90 18.80 -19.28 -15.61
N THR A 91 18.83 -17.96 -15.52
CA THR A 91 20.02 -17.13 -15.37
C THR A 91 19.81 -16.14 -14.23
N PRO A 92 20.88 -15.64 -13.60
CA PRO A 92 20.77 -14.54 -12.64
C PRO A 92 20.11 -13.31 -13.28
N PRO A 93 19.44 -12.46 -12.50
CA PRO A 93 18.88 -11.21 -12.99
C PRO A 93 19.98 -10.25 -13.46
N ASP A 94 19.72 -9.57 -14.56
CA ASP A 94 20.51 -8.42 -15.00
C ASP A 94 19.83 -7.14 -14.46
N LEU A 95 20.38 -6.60 -13.37
CA LEU A 95 19.83 -5.40 -12.73
C LEU A 95 19.79 -4.19 -13.67
N ALA A 96 20.80 -4.01 -14.54
CA ALA A 96 20.82 -2.89 -15.47
C ALA A 96 19.70 -3.02 -16.51
N ALA A 97 19.49 -4.24 -17.05
CA ALA A 97 18.39 -4.52 -17.96
C ALA A 97 17.02 -4.36 -17.28
N MET A 98 16.87 -4.83 -16.04
CA MET A 98 15.64 -4.66 -15.26
C MET A 98 15.31 -3.18 -15.03
N GLN A 99 16.32 -2.38 -14.69
CA GLN A 99 16.19 -0.94 -14.50
C GLN A 99 15.81 -0.23 -15.80
N ALA A 100 16.47 -0.55 -16.92
CA ALA A 100 16.14 0.02 -18.22
C ALA A 100 14.69 -0.31 -18.63
N ALA A 101 14.25 -1.56 -18.42
CA ALA A 101 12.87 -1.98 -18.70
C ALA A 101 11.85 -1.24 -17.82
N HIS A 102 12.12 -1.13 -16.52
CA HIS A 102 11.26 -0.40 -15.59
C HIS A 102 11.18 1.10 -15.94
N ASP A 103 12.31 1.72 -16.25
CA ASP A 103 12.37 3.15 -16.60
C ASP A 103 11.61 3.43 -17.90
N ALA A 104 11.76 2.57 -18.91
CA ALA A 104 10.96 2.64 -20.14
C ALA A 104 9.45 2.48 -19.88
N PHE A 105 9.07 1.50 -19.05
CA PHE A 105 7.66 1.27 -18.71
C PHE A 105 7.04 2.44 -17.94
N THR A 106 7.73 2.97 -16.94
CA THR A 106 7.22 4.12 -16.18
C THR A 106 7.24 5.42 -16.97
N ALA A 107 8.16 5.60 -17.93
CA ALA A 107 8.12 6.71 -18.87
C ALA A 107 6.88 6.66 -19.76
N LEU A 108 6.53 5.47 -20.28
CA LEU A 108 5.31 5.26 -21.07
C LEU A 108 4.04 5.56 -20.25
N LEU A 109 3.97 5.09 -19.01
CA LEU A 109 2.84 5.39 -18.13
C LEU A 109 2.70 6.91 -17.90
N ARG A 110 3.81 7.60 -17.64
CA ARG A 110 3.81 9.06 -17.47
C ARG A 110 3.40 9.79 -18.75
N SER A 111 3.80 9.32 -19.93
CA SER A 111 3.38 9.95 -21.20
C SER A 111 1.88 9.81 -21.46
N GLU A 112 1.24 8.78 -20.91
CA GLU A 112 -0.22 8.61 -20.91
C GLU A 112 -0.95 9.40 -19.80
N GLY A 113 -0.20 10.22 -19.04
CA GLY A 113 -0.73 11.05 -17.95
C GLY A 113 -0.99 10.30 -16.65
N VAL A 114 -0.39 9.11 -16.46
CA VAL A 114 -0.47 8.36 -15.20
C VAL A 114 0.53 8.93 -14.19
N ASP A 115 0.04 9.19 -12.98
CA ASP A 115 0.88 9.54 -11.83
C ASP A 115 1.60 8.28 -11.30
N VAL A 116 2.88 8.14 -11.66
CA VAL A 116 3.71 7.02 -11.22
C VAL A 116 4.34 7.35 -9.87
N ILE A 117 3.76 6.77 -8.82
CA ILE A 117 4.21 6.88 -7.43
C ILE A 117 5.28 5.82 -7.20
N LEU A 118 6.50 6.27 -6.92
CA LEU A 118 7.60 5.35 -6.60
C LEU A 118 7.73 5.15 -5.10
N THR A 119 7.94 3.90 -4.71
CA THR A 119 8.47 3.58 -3.39
C THR A 119 9.94 4.00 -3.27
N GLU A 120 10.41 4.12 -2.04
CA GLU A 120 11.82 4.41 -1.76
C GLU A 120 12.66 3.12 -1.78
N LYS A 121 13.83 3.13 -1.12
CA LYS A 121 14.72 1.97 -1.06
C LYS A 121 13.98 0.76 -0.47
N ALA A 122 14.16 -0.40 -1.09
CA ALA A 122 13.63 -1.66 -0.60
C ALA A 122 14.11 -1.93 0.85
N ALA A 123 13.25 -2.53 1.65
CA ALA A 123 13.65 -3.02 2.97
C ALA A 123 14.75 -4.10 2.83
N PRO A 124 15.66 -4.26 3.81
CA PRO A 124 16.66 -5.31 3.77
C PRO A 124 16.02 -6.69 3.55
N GLY A 125 16.46 -7.41 2.50
CA GLY A 125 15.95 -8.73 2.16
C GLY A 125 14.66 -8.75 1.32
N ALA A 126 14.05 -7.59 1.05
CA ALA A 126 12.80 -7.48 0.27
C ALA A 126 13.06 -7.57 -1.25
N LEU A 127 13.65 -8.68 -1.71
CA LEU A 127 14.02 -8.92 -3.11
C LEU A 127 12.82 -8.82 -4.07
N LYS A 128 11.59 -9.07 -3.58
CA LYS A 128 10.37 -9.05 -4.38
C LYS A 128 9.68 -7.69 -4.44
N SER A 129 10.29 -6.63 -3.90
CA SER A 129 9.72 -5.28 -3.83
C SER A 129 9.24 -4.71 -5.17
N THR A 130 9.82 -5.15 -6.30
CA THR A 130 9.36 -4.76 -7.65
C THR A 130 7.89 -5.12 -7.91
N PHE A 131 7.38 -6.17 -7.26
CA PHE A 131 6.02 -6.67 -7.43
C PHE A 131 5.06 -6.05 -6.41
N CYS A 132 4.82 -4.73 -6.52
CA CYS A 132 4.01 -3.97 -5.56
C CYS A 132 2.53 -4.41 -5.47
N ARG A 133 2.03 -5.16 -6.46
CA ARG A 133 0.64 -5.63 -6.54
C ARG A 133 0.24 -6.44 -5.30
N ASP A 134 1.14 -7.29 -4.80
CA ASP A 134 0.83 -8.18 -3.70
C ASP A 134 0.85 -7.43 -2.36
N SER A 135 1.67 -6.39 -2.25
CA SER A 135 1.86 -5.61 -1.01
C SER A 135 0.71 -4.61 -0.76
N VAL A 136 -0.01 -4.21 -1.81
CA VAL A 136 -1.08 -3.21 -1.74
C VAL A 136 -2.21 -3.54 -2.72
N ILE A 137 -3.44 -3.55 -2.21
CA ILE A 137 -4.64 -3.59 -3.06
C ILE A 137 -5.34 -2.25 -3.03
N GLY A 138 -5.51 -1.64 -4.20
CA GLY A 138 -6.39 -0.48 -4.36
C GLY A 138 -7.85 -0.91 -4.30
N VAL A 139 -8.66 -0.21 -3.52
CA VAL A 139 -10.12 -0.40 -3.43
C VAL A 139 -10.79 0.97 -3.42
N LYS A 140 -12.07 1.07 -3.74
CA LYS A 140 -12.78 2.36 -3.81
C LYS A 140 -12.54 3.20 -2.53
N GLY A 141 -11.92 4.37 -2.68
CA GLY A 141 -11.59 5.28 -1.58
C GLY A 141 -10.15 5.20 -1.05
N GLY A 142 -9.31 4.28 -1.53
CA GLY A 142 -7.92 4.21 -1.07
C GLY A 142 -7.22 2.88 -1.33
N ALA A 143 -6.36 2.49 -0.40
CA ALA A 143 -5.54 1.30 -0.46
C ALA A 143 -5.61 0.49 0.84
N ILE A 144 -5.48 -0.83 0.72
CA ILE A 144 -5.25 -1.76 1.83
C ILE A 144 -3.83 -2.28 1.70
N VAL A 145 -3.04 -2.10 2.76
CA VAL A 145 -1.70 -2.70 2.85
C VAL A 145 -1.88 -4.15 3.30
N THR A 146 -1.34 -5.09 2.54
CA THR A 146 -1.52 -6.52 2.80
C THR A 146 -0.54 -7.01 3.86
N ARG A 147 -0.56 -8.31 4.15
CA ARG A 147 0.44 -8.99 4.98
C ARG A 147 0.89 -10.23 4.24
N LEU A 148 2.10 -10.18 3.70
CA LEU A 148 2.55 -11.17 2.72
C LEU A 148 2.77 -12.54 3.39
N ALA A 149 2.31 -13.61 2.74
CA ALA A 149 2.26 -14.95 3.32
C ALA A 149 3.68 -15.52 3.46
N ARG A 150 4.53 -15.28 2.47
CA ARG A 150 5.93 -15.71 2.49
C ARG A 150 6.74 -14.80 3.40
N ARG A 151 7.39 -15.39 4.42
CA ARG A 151 8.28 -14.66 5.34
C ARG A 151 9.36 -13.86 4.61
N ALA A 152 9.84 -14.38 3.49
CA ALA A 152 10.80 -13.76 2.57
C ALA A 152 10.40 -12.37 2.07
N ARG A 153 9.09 -12.04 2.13
CA ARG A 153 8.54 -10.79 1.62
C ARG A 153 8.08 -9.83 2.71
N ARG A 154 8.11 -10.27 3.98
CA ARG A 154 7.74 -9.41 5.09
C ARG A 154 8.73 -8.25 5.18
N GLY A 155 8.21 -7.04 5.36
CA GLY A 155 8.97 -5.79 5.32
C GLY A 155 8.64 -4.93 4.09
N GLU A 156 8.12 -5.53 3.01
CA GLU A 156 7.61 -4.79 1.85
C GLU A 156 6.45 -3.85 2.24
N GLU A 157 5.69 -4.19 3.29
CA GLU A 157 4.58 -3.38 3.81
C GLU A 157 5.03 -1.98 4.24
N LEU A 158 6.24 -1.83 4.77
CA LEU A 158 6.74 -0.54 5.27
C LEU A 158 6.95 0.46 4.13
N MET A 159 7.66 0.06 3.08
CA MET A 159 8.00 0.94 1.96
C MET A 159 6.77 1.37 1.15
N VAL A 160 5.81 0.46 0.96
CA VAL A 160 4.56 0.81 0.28
C VAL A 160 3.70 1.71 1.14
N THR A 161 3.66 1.51 2.46
CA THR A 161 2.95 2.40 3.40
C THR A 161 3.52 3.82 3.34
N GLN A 162 4.85 3.96 3.36
CA GLN A 162 5.51 5.26 3.25
C GLN A 162 5.19 5.95 1.92
N ALA A 163 5.21 5.21 0.81
CA ALA A 163 4.90 5.74 -0.52
C ALA A 163 3.43 6.20 -0.62
N LEU A 164 2.49 5.41 -0.09
CA LEU A 164 1.07 5.76 -0.05
C LEU A 164 0.83 7.02 0.78
N ALA A 165 1.41 7.09 1.98
CA ALA A 165 1.29 8.25 2.86
C ALA A 165 1.87 9.52 2.22
N LYS A 166 3.07 9.41 1.61
CA LYS A 166 3.72 10.51 0.89
C LYS A 166 2.90 10.99 -0.30
N ALA A 167 2.23 10.09 -0.99
CA ALA A 167 1.37 10.42 -2.12
C ALA A 167 0.02 11.03 -1.71
N GLY A 168 -0.33 11.00 -0.41
CA GLY A 168 -1.65 11.43 0.08
C GLY A 168 -2.76 10.42 -0.24
N CYS A 169 -2.42 9.15 -0.50
CA CYS A 169 -3.40 8.09 -0.72
C CYS A 169 -3.95 7.61 0.65
N PRO A 170 -5.28 7.53 0.82
CA PRO A 170 -5.86 6.96 2.03
C PRO A 170 -5.47 5.49 2.22
N ILE A 171 -4.98 5.15 3.41
CA ILE A 171 -4.77 3.77 3.84
C ILE A 171 -5.99 3.36 4.66
N LEU A 172 -6.83 2.51 4.09
CA LEU A 172 -8.09 2.07 4.73
C LEU A 172 -7.84 1.00 5.80
N GLY A 173 -6.72 0.30 5.71
CA GLY A 173 -6.31 -0.70 6.68
C GLY A 173 -4.97 -1.32 6.31
N THR A 174 -4.36 -1.97 7.30
CA THR A 174 -3.22 -2.86 7.13
C THR A 174 -3.60 -4.21 7.69
N LEU A 175 -3.43 -5.29 6.93
CA LEU A 175 -3.72 -6.63 7.45
C LEU A 175 -2.77 -6.96 8.61
N HIS A 176 -3.32 -7.44 9.72
CA HIS A 176 -2.59 -7.64 10.96
C HIS A 176 -2.97 -8.96 11.66
N GLY A 177 -2.27 -9.27 12.76
CA GLY A 177 -2.42 -10.53 13.47
C GLY A 177 -1.90 -11.72 12.64
N GLU A 178 -2.72 -12.75 12.51
CA GLU A 178 -2.38 -13.96 11.74
C GLU A 178 -2.83 -13.90 10.28
N ALA A 179 -3.59 -12.87 9.89
CA ALA A 179 -4.08 -12.71 8.52
C ALA A 179 -2.93 -12.63 7.51
N VAL A 180 -3.10 -13.25 6.35
CA VAL A 180 -2.20 -13.15 5.20
C VAL A 180 -3.03 -12.98 3.93
N PHE A 181 -2.53 -12.19 2.98
CA PHE A 181 -3.17 -11.93 1.69
C PHE A 181 -2.12 -11.45 0.70
N GLU A 182 -2.27 -11.84 -0.57
CA GLU A 182 -1.52 -11.37 -1.74
C GLU A 182 -2.51 -11.23 -2.90
#